data_AF-A0A496QHH5-F1
#
_entry.id   AF-A0A496QHH5-F1
#
_cell.length_a   1.000
_cell.length_b   1.000
_cell.length_c   1.000
_cell.angle_alpha   90.00
_cell.angle_beta   90.00
_cell.angle_gamma   90.00
#
_symmetry.space_group_name_H-M   'P 1'
#
loop_
_entity.id
_entity.type
_entity.pdbx_description
1 polymer ?
#
loop_
_entity_poly.entity_id
_entity_poly.type
_entity_poly.pdbx_seq_one_letter_code
_entity_poly.pdbx_strand_id
1 'polypeptide(L)'
;MIIAETCRQALKDAGVNPDRMALEWASAAEAPRFVELITGYVSDIKSMGPLGTAEGEKGKDAIRMHLKAGVKAASARKVRTSLGKLAKDMNKSNDYSPQVISEGVANKVLPSFRKERLTQEIQLCLAEQGPCKNADLCEKTGGGNKEIEKILETLSKKELVKKKGSSWY
;
A
#
# COMPACT_ATOMS: atom_id res chain seq x y z
N MET A 1 1.45 -15.98 -7.20
CA MET A 1 0.48 -15.20 -8.00
C MET A 1 0.79 -13.72 -7.93
N ILE A 2 0.66 -12.98 -9.04
CA ILE A 2 0.98 -11.54 -9.11
C ILE A 2 0.13 -10.67 -8.17
N ILE A 3 -1.15 -11.01 -7.98
CA ILE A 3 -2.06 -10.25 -7.13
C ILE A 3 -1.66 -10.38 -5.67
N ALA A 4 -1.41 -11.61 -5.21
CA ALA A 4 -1.01 -11.87 -3.84
C ALA A 4 0.27 -11.12 -3.48
N GLU A 5 1.25 -11.13 -4.38
CA GLU A 5 2.49 -10.39 -4.19
C GLU A 5 2.27 -8.87 -4.22
N THR A 6 1.40 -8.37 -5.10
CA THR A 6 1.01 -6.95 -5.10
C THR A 6 0.38 -6.54 -3.78
N CYS A 7 -0.51 -7.37 -3.21
CA CYS A 7 -1.13 -7.10 -1.91
C CYS A 7 -0.10 -7.07 -0.77
N ARG A 8 0.82 -8.04 -0.73
CA ARG A 8 1.89 -8.06 0.29
C ARG A 8 2.79 -6.83 0.22
N GLN A 9 3.22 -6.44 -0.98
CA GLN A 9 4.03 -5.23 -1.17
C GLN A 9 3.26 -3.95 -0.82
N ALA A 10 1.95 -3.91 -1.12
CA ALA A 10 1.08 -2.79 -0.75
C ALA A 10 0.89 -2.66 0.76
N LEU A 11 0.70 -3.78 1.48
CA LEU A 11 0.64 -3.80 2.94
C LEU A 11 1.96 -3.31 3.55
N LYS A 12 3.08 -3.84 3.06
CA LYS A 12 4.42 -3.42 3.49
C LYS A 12 4.65 -1.92 3.32
N ASP A 13 4.29 -1.38 2.16
CA ASP A 13 4.44 0.05 1.85
C ASP A 13 3.50 0.93 2.71
N ALA A 14 2.38 0.38 3.17
CA ALA A 14 1.44 1.04 4.09
C ALA A 14 1.79 0.83 5.58
N GLY A 15 2.96 0.27 5.90
CA GLY A 15 3.40 0.04 7.28
C GLY A 15 2.74 -1.16 7.97
N VAL A 16 2.08 -2.04 7.22
CA VAL A 16 1.41 -3.24 7.76
C VAL A 16 2.27 -4.47 7.51
N ASN A 17 2.41 -5.33 8.52
CA ASN A 17 3.08 -6.62 8.34
C ASN A 17 2.40 -7.43 7.21
N PRO A 18 3.11 -7.80 6.11
CA PRO A 18 2.55 -8.57 5.00
C PRO A 18 1.96 -9.92 5.39
N ASP A 19 2.44 -10.52 6.49
CA ASP A 19 1.96 -11.82 7.00
C ASP A 19 0.54 -11.73 7.57
N ARG A 20 0.00 -10.51 7.73
CA ARG A 20 -1.43 -10.29 8.01
C ARG A 20 -2.34 -10.57 6.82
N MET A 21 -1.80 -11.07 5.72
CA MET A 21 -2.54 -11.55 4.57
C MET A 21 -2.02 -12.94 4.19
N ALA A 22 -2.94 -13.91 4.17
CA ALA A 22 -2.69 -15.26 3.70
C ALA A 22 -3.48 -15.52 2.41
N LEU A 23 -2.90 -16.30 1.50
CA LEU A 23 -3.58 -16.86 0.35
C LEU A 23 -3.32 -18.36 0.33
N GLU A 24 -4.33 -19.12 0.71
CA GLU A 24 -4.28 -20.57 0.84
C GLU A 24 -5.38 -21.22 -0.02
N TRP A 25 -5.13 -22.47 -0.42
CA TRP A 25 -6.04 -23.23 -1.28
C TRP A 25 -6.64 -24.40 -0.51
N ALA A 26 -7.96 -24.49 -0.51
CA ALA A 26 -8.68 -25.66 -0.04
C ALA A 26 -9.89 -25.89 -0.96
N SER A 27 -10.09 -27.14 -1.37
CA SER A 27 -11.27 -27.55 -2.13
C SER A 27 -12.48 -27.75 -1.21
N ALA A 28 -13.68 -27.82 -1.79
CA ALA A 28 -14.91 -28.05 -1.05
C ALA A 28 -14.95 -29.40 -0.31
N ALA A 29 -14.12 -30.37 -0.73
CA ALA A 29 -14.01 -31.68 -0.09
C ALA A 29 -13.01 -31.71 1.07
N GLU A 30 -12.19 -30.66 1.25
CA GLU A 30 -11.11 -30.60 2.25
C GLU A 30 -11.54 -29.83 3.51
N ALA A 31 -12.71 -30.17 4.08
CA ALA A 31 -13.21 -29.49 5.28
C ALA A 31 -12.21 -29.50 6.48
N PRO A 32 -11.50 -30.60 6.79
CA PRO A 32 -10.49 -30.60 7.85
C PRO A 32 -9.33 -29.62 7.58
N ARG A 33 -8.85 -29.54 6.33
CA ARG A 33 -7.78 -28.62 5.93
C ARG A 33 -8.21 -27.16 6.05
N PHE A 34 -9.44 -26.84 5.66
CA PHE A 34 -9.97 -25.49 5.83
C PHE A 34 -9.96 -25.08 7.31
N VAL A 35 -10.39 -25.96 8.21
CA VAL A 35 -10.35 -25.71 9.67
C VAL A 35 -8.92 -25.47 10.15
N GLU A 36 -7.96 -26.30 9.71
CA GLU A 36 -6.53 -26.15 10.03
C GLU A 36 -5.99 -24.79 9.59
N LEU A 37 -6.19 -24.43 8.31
CA LEU A 37 -5.71 -23.18 7.72
C LEU A 37 -6.27 -21.95 8.45
N ILE A 38 -7.58 -21.92 8.72
CA ILE A 38 -8.21 -20.79 9.42
C ILE A 38 -7.76 -20.73 10.88
N THR A 39 -7.64 -21.88 11.56
CA THR A 39 -7.19 -21.93 12.96
C THR A 39 -5.75 -21.44 13.09
N GLY A 40 -4.85 -21.90 12.21
CA GLY A 40 -3.47 -21.44 12.14
C GLY A 40 -3.38 -19.93 11.88
N TYR A 41 -4.07 -19.44 10.84
CA TYR A 41 -4.09 -18.02 10.52
C TYR A 41 -4.61 -17.15 11.67
N VAL A 42 -5.68 -17.56 12.37
CA VAL A 42 -6.19 -16.81 13.54
C VAL A 42 -5.17 -16.83 14.69
N SER A 43 -4.47 -17.94 14.90
CA SER A 43 -3.39 -18.03 15.89
C SER A 43 -2.25 -17.06 15.56
N ASP A 44 -1.84 -17.01 14.29
CA ASP A 44 -0.78 -16.11 13.83
C ASP A 44 -1.17 -14.64 13.96
N ILE A 45 -2.39 -14.26 13.58
CA ILE A 45 -2.87 -12.88 13.75
C ILE A 45 -2.91 -12.49 15.23
N LYS A 46 -3.30 -13.41 16.12
CA LYS A 46 -3.31 -13.16 17.57
C LYS A 46 -1.91 -13.00 18.12
N SER A 47 -0.94 -13.82 17.68
CA SER A 47 0.44 -13.74 18.14
C SER A 47 1.14 -12.47 17.68
N MET A 48 0.82 -11.98 16.48
CA MET A 48 1.27 -10.67 15.99
C MET A 48 0.70 -9.51 16.82
N GLY A 49 -0.49 -9.66 17.39
CA GLY A 49 -1.15 -8.62 18.17
C GLY A 49 -1.95 -7.61 17.34
N PRO A 50 -2.54 -6.59 18.00
CA PRO A 50 -3.47 -5.65 17.36
C PRO A 50 -2.80 -4.79 16.29
N LEU A 51 -3.51 -4.60 15.17
CA LEU A 51 -3.11 -3.74 14.07
C LEU A 51 -2.90 -2.29 14.51
N GLY A 52 -1.81 -1.67 14.04
CA GLY A 52 -1.29 -0.37 14.46
C GLY A 52 -0.31 -0.52 15.63
N THR A 53 -0.78 -1.08 16.76
CA THR A 53 0.06 -1.18 17.97
C THR A 53 1.26 -2.11 17.77
N ALA A 54 1.05 -3.27 17.12
CA ALA A 54 2.13 -4.21 16.83
C ALA A 54 3.13 -3.67 15.79
N GLU A 55 2.69 -2.72 14.97
CA GLU A 55 3.47 -2.04 13.94
C GLU A 55 4.24 -0.83 14.47
N GLY A 56 4.08 -0.51 15.77
CA GLY A 56 4.75 0.63 16.41
C GLY A 56 4.08 1.99 16.16
N GLU A 57 2.84 2.00 15.65
CA GLU A 57 2.11 3.23 15.37
C GLU A 57 1.62 3.92 16.64
N LYS A 58 1.66 5.25 16.65
CA LYS A 58 1.19 6.11 17.76
C LYS A 58 -0.34 6.24 17.77
N GLY A 59 -1.04 5.11 17.67
CA GLY A 59 -2.51 5.02 17.68
C GLY A 59 -3.12 4.46 16.39
N LYS A 60 -4.41 4.13 16.45
CA LYS A 60 -5.14 3.49 15.35
C LYS A 60 -5.40 4.41 14.16
N ASP A 61 -5.27 5.73 14.34
CA ASP A 61 -5.61 6.71 13.32
C ASP A 61 -4.55 6.77 12.21
N ALA A 62 -3.27 6.67 12.57
CA ALA A 62 -2.17 6.63 11.60
C ALA A 62 -2.31 5.43 10.65
N ILE A 63 -2.41 4.21 11.19
CA ILE A 63 -2.56 3.01 10.37
C ILE A 63 -3.86 3.02 9.54
N ARG A 64 -4.94 3.59 10.10
CA ARG A 64 -6.21 3.76 9.38
C ARG A 64 -6.07 4.71 8.19
N MET A 65 -5.34 5.81 8.35
CA MET A 65 -5.03 6.74 7.26
C MET A 65 -4.26 6.02 6.15
N HIS A 66 -3.19 5.30 6.50
CA HIS A 66 -2.38 4.54 5.56
C HIS A 66 -3.19 3.50 4.78
N LEU A 67 -4.02 2.73 5.46
CA LEU A 67 -4.90 1.74 4.84
C LEU A 67 -5.96 2.38 3.94
N LYS A 68 -6.58 3.49 4.39
CA LYS A 68 -7.57 4.23 3.60
C LYS A 68 -6.95 4.75 2.30
N ALA A 69 -5.75 5.32 2.37
CA ALA A 69 -5.00 5.75 1.19
C ALA A 69 -4.58 4.56 0.31
N GLY A 70 -4.13 3.46 0.91
CA GLY A 70 -3.76 2.22 0.21
C GLY A 70 -4.92 1.63 -0.59
N VAL A 71 -6.13 1.58 -0.03
CA VAL A 71 -7.35 1.12 -0.74
C VAL A 71 -7.66 2.01 -1.94
N LYS A 72 -7.58 3.33 -1.77
CA LYS A 72 -7.76 4.28 -2.89
C LYS A 72 -6.69 4.08 -3.97
N ALA A 73 -5.43 3.89 -3.57
CA ALA A 73 -4.33 3.64 -4.48
C ALA A 73 -4.49 2.32 -5.26
N ALA A 74 -4.88 1.24 -4.59
CA ALA A 74 -5.17 -0.05 -5.22
C ALA A 74 -6.32 0.06 -6.26
N SER A 75 -7.28 0.95 -6.01
CA SER A 75 -8.41 1.20 -6.91
C SER A 75 -8.05 2.09 -8.11
N ALA A 76 -6.91 2.77 -8.09
CA ALA A 76 -6.55 3.75 -9.10
C ALA A 76 -6.25 3.11 -10.46
N ARG A 77 -6.73 3.77 -11.52
CA ARG A 77 -6.55 3.33 -12.92
C ARG A 77 -5.08 3.08 -13.27
N LYS A 78 -4.17 3.90 -12.73
CA LYS A 78 -2.73 3.79 -13.01
C LYS A 78 -2.14 2.49 -12.46
N VAL A 79 -2.47 2.13 -11.22
CA VAL A 79 -2.04 0.88 -10.58
C VAL A 79 -2.60 -0.32 -11.34
N ARG A 80 -3.89 -0.28 -11.69
CA ARG A 80 -4.54 -1.32 -12.52
C ARG A 80 -3.85 -1.51 -13.88
N THR A 81 -3.46 -0.41 -14.52
CA THR A 81 -2.77 -0.45 -15.81
C THR A 81 -1.36 -1.02 -15.68
N SER A 82 -0.61 -0.65 -14.64
CA SER A 82 0.70 -1.24 -14.35
C SER A 82 0.63 -2.75 -14.12
N LEU A 83 -0.36 -3.20 -13.36
CA LEU A 83 -0.61 -4.61 -13.12
C LEU A 83 -0.96 -5.36 -14.41
N GLY A 84 -1.82 -4.80 -15.27
CA GLY A 84 -2.16 -5.39 -16.56
C GLY A 84 -0.96 -5.49 -17.52
N LYS A 85 -0.04 -4.52 -17.48
CA LYS A 85 1.23 -4.59 -18.23
C LYS A 85 2.12 -5.72 -17.70
N LEU A 86 2.28 -5.83 -16.38
CA LEU A 86 3.04 -6.92 -15.77
C LEU A 86 2.46 -8.29 -16.17
N ALA A 87 1.14 -8.45 -16.08
CA ALA A 87 0.47 -9.70 -16.48
C ALA A 87 0.73 -10.04 -17.96
N LYS A 88 0.66 -9.05 -18.85
CA LYS A 88 0.97 -9.23 -20.28
C LYS A 88 2.41 -9.66 -20.50
N ASP A 89 3.36 -9.07 -19.78
CA ASP A 89 4.78 -9.38 -19.94
C ASP A 89 5.10 -10.78 -19.41
N MET A 90 4.51 -11.18 -18.28
CA MET A 90 4.63 -12.54 -17.76
C MET A 90 4.02 -13.59 -18.69
N ASN A 91 2.87 -13.29 -19.29
CA ASN A 91 2.27 -14.18 -20.27
C ASN A 91 3.15 -14.36 -21.51
N LYS A 92 3.92 -13.33 -21.89
CA LYS A 92 4.89 -13.43 -23.00
C LYS A 92 6.16 -14.19 -22.62
N SER A 93 6.67 -13.99 -21.41
CA SER A 93 7.87 -14.71 -20.95
C SER A 93 7.57 -16.16 -20.54
N ASN A 94 6.32 -16.47 -20.23
CA ASN A 94 5.85 -17.74 -19.67
C ASN A 94 6.61 -18.17 -18.39
N ASP A 95 7.16 -17.20 -17.67
CA ASP A 95 7.87 -17.41 -16.41
C ASP A 95 7.04 -16.84 -15.26
N TYR A 96 6.57 -17.74 -14.40
CA TYR A 96 5.75 -17.45 -13.23
C TYR A 96 6.46 -17.79 -11.92
N SER A 97 7.79 -17.89 -11.95
CA SER A 97 8.58 -18.12 -10.75
C SER A 97 8.35 -17.01 -9.70
N PRO A 98 8.42 -17.34 -8.40
CA PRO A 98 8.22 -16.36 -7.33
C PRO A 98 9.13 -15.13 -7.44
N GLN A 99 10.37 -15.34 -7.88
CA GLN A 99 11.37 -14.29 -8.06
C GLN A 99 10.93 -13.29 -9.14
N VAL A 100 10.56 -13.79 -10.34
CA VAL A 100 10.09 -12.95 -11.44
C VAL A 100 8.81 -12.21 -11.08
N ILE A 101 7.90 -12.84 -10.35
CA ILE A 101 6.69 -12.18 -9.85
C ILE A 101 7.06 -11.04 -8.91
N SER A 102 7.91 -11.29 -7.91
CA SER A 102 8.32 -10.31 -6.90
C SER A 102 9.00 -9.10 -7.54
N GLU A 103 10.00 -9.35 -8.39
CA GLU A 103 10.71 -8.30 -9.11
C GLU A 103 9.79 -7.53 -10.08
N GLY A 104 8.91 -8.25 -10.78
CA GLY A 104 7.94 -7.65 -11.68
C GLY A 104 6.99 -6.69 -10.95
N VAL A 105 6.47 -7.10 -9.78
CA VAL A 105 5.62 -6.26 -8.94
C VAL A 105 6.40 -5.06 -8.41
N ALA A 106 7.59 -5.28 -7.85
CA ALA A 106 8.45 -4.23 -7.29
C ALA A 106 8.82 -3.17 -8.33
N ASN A 107 9.08 -3.57 -9.58
CA ASN A 107 9.54 -2.67 -10.63
C ASN A 107 8.39 -1.98 -11.38
N LYS A 108 7.23 -2.64 -11.56
CA LYS A 108 6.15 -2.12 -12.42
C LYS A 108 4.94 -1.61 -11.65
N VAL A 109 4.56 -2.30 -10.57
CA VAL A 109 3.31 -2.03 -9.86
C VAL A 109 3.55 -1.13 -8.66
N LEU A 110 4.51 -1.50 -7.80
CA LEU A 110 4.80 -0.80 -6.55
C LEU A 110 5.10 0.71 -6.74
N PRO A 111 5.87 1.16 -7.74
CA PRO A 111 6.16 2.59 -7.90
C PRO A 111 4.89 3.41 -8.24
N SER A 112 3.96 2.80 -8.97
CA SER A 112 2.67 3.42 -9.27
C SER A 112 1.75 3.45 -8.06
N PHE A 113 1.76 2.37 -7.26
CA PHE A 113 1.00 2.26 -6.02
C PHE A 113 1.49 3.26 -4.98
N ARG A 114 2.79 3.25 -4.65
CA ARG A 114 3.42 4.15 -3.66
C ARG A 114 3.15 5.61 -3.98
N LYS A 115 3.34 6.01 -5.25
CA LYS A 115 3.05 7.39 -5.68
C LYS A 115 1.58 7.75 -5.42
N GLU A 116 0.65 6.87 -5.77
CA GLU A 116 -0.77 7.14 -5.58
C GLU A 116 -1.15 7.13 -4.09
N ARG A 117 -0.66 6.18 -3.30
CA ARG A 117 -0.87 6.13 -1.84
C ARG A 117 -0.42 7.43 -1.19
N LEU A 118 0.83 7.85 -1.42
CA LEU A 118 1.37 9.10 -0.88
C LEU A 118 0.55 10.33 -1.32
N THR A 119 0.06 10.34 -2.57
CA THR A 119 -0.83 11.41 -3.05
C THR A 119 -2.13 11.46 -2.24
N GLN A 120 -2.73 10.30 -1.96
CA GLN A 120 -3.97 10.21 -1.17
C GLN A 120 -3.75 10.57 0.30
N GLU A 121 -2.61 10.17 0.90
CA GLU A 121 -2.29 10.54 2.29
C GLU A 121 -2.03 12.02 2.45
N ILE A 122 -1.29 12.64 1.52
CA ILE A 122 -1.08 14.10 1.55
C ILE A 122 -2.42 14.83 1.51
N GLN A 123 -3.34 14.42 0.63
CA GLN A 123 -4.68 15.01 0.57
C GLN A 123 -5.48 14.80 1.86
N LEU A 124 -5.39 13.62 2.48
CA LEU A 124 -6.05 13.33 3.77
C LEU A 124 -5.46 14.18 4.90
N CYS A 125 -4.13 14.26 5.01
CA CYS A 125 -3.45 15.09 6.00
C CYS A 125 -3.85 16.56 5.89
N LEU A 126 -3.84 17.13 4.68
CA LEU A 126 -4.21 18.53 4.45
C LEU A 126 -5.70 18.79 4.76
N ALA A 127 -6.57 17.83 4.45
CA ALA A 127 -8.00 17.94 4.74
C ALA A 127 -8.33 17.83 6.24
N GLU A 128 -7.62 16.98 7.00
CA GLU A 128 -7.92 16.71 8.41
C GLU A 128 -7.19 17.66 9.37
N GLN A 129 -5.94 18.03 9.06
CA GLN A 129 -5.07 18.79 9.96
C GLN A 129 -4.85 20.25 9.51
N GLY A 130 -5.27 20.58 8.29
CA GLY A 130 -5.03 21.88 7.69
C GLY A 130 -3.59 22.04 7.20
N PRO A 131 -3.07 23.29 7.16
CA PRO A 131 -1.83 23.56 6.43
C PRO A 131 -0.59 22.91 7.05
N CYS A 132 0.08 22.05 6.29
CA CYS A 132 1.24 21.27 6.76
C CYS A 132 2.55 21.67 6.05
N LYS A 133 3.69 21.51 6.74
CA LYS A 133 5.02 21.64 6.13
C LYS A 133 5.48 20.32 5.50
N ASN A 134 6.50 20.38 4.64
CA ASN A 134 7.08 19.18 4.03
C ASN A 134 7.58 18.17 5.08
N ALA A 135 8.22 18.64 6.16
CA ALA A 135 8.75 17.78 7.22
C ALA A 135 7.65 16.97 7.92
N ASP A 136 6.54 17.61 8.26
CA ASP A 136 5.40 16.96 8.92
C ASP A 136 4.76 15.91 8.00
N LEU A 137 4.68 16.20 6.70
CA LEU A 137 4.17 15.26 5.70
C LEU A 137 5.12 14.06 5.51
N CYS A 138 6.44 14.27 5.55
CA CYS A 138 7.41 13.17 5.51
C CYS A 138 7.22 12.22 6.69
N GLU A 139 7.12 12.77 7.90
CA GLU A 139 6.93 11.98 9.12
C GLU A 139 5.62 11.19 9.08
N LYS A 140 4.52 11.82 8.64
CA LYS A 140 3.19 11.20 8.65
C LYS A 140 2.92 10.21 7.54
N THR A 141 3.61 10.30 6.41
CA THR A 141 3.33 9.45 5.23
C THR A 141 4.39 8.37 5.00
N GLY A 142 5.54 8.47 5.68
CA GLY A 142 6.72 7.64 5.40
C GLY A 142 7.33 7.89 4.02
N GLY A 143 6.97 9.01 3.38
CA GLY A 143 7.48 9.42 2.08
C GLY A 143 8.82 10.15 2.20
N GLY A 144 9.71 9.96 1.22
CA GLY A 144 10.94 10.74 1.14
C GLY A 144 10.66 12.18 0.73
N ASN A 145 11.46 13.14 1.21
CA ASN A 145 11.25 14.59 0.93
C ASN A 145 11.12 14.88 -0.57
N LYS A 146 12.04 14.34 -1.39
CA LYS A 146 11.99 14.47 -2.86
C LYS A 146 10.73 13.88 -3.50
N GLU A 147 10.21 12.77 -2.95
CA GLU A 147 8.98 12.14 -3.47
C GLU A 147 7.77 13.04 -3.19
N ILE A 148 7.68 13.55 -1.96
CA ILE A 148 6.59 14.41 -1.49
C ILE A 148 6.58 15.73 -2.26
N GLU A 149 7.73 16.39 -2.42
CA GLU A 149 7.86 17.63 -3.20
C GLU A 149 7.33 17.45 -4.63
N LYS A 150 7.75 16.39 -5.31
CA LYS A 150 7.30 16.08 -6.68
C LYS A 150 5.78 15.82 -6.75
N ILE A 151 5.20 15.20 -5.72
CA ILE A 151 3.75 14.98 -5.63
C ILE A 151 3.02 16.31 -5.41
N LEU A 152 3.49 17.13 -4.46
CA LEU A 152 2.90 18.44 -4.15
C LEU A 152 2.94 19.39 -5.35
N GLU A 153 4.05 19.42 -6.10
CA GLU A 153 4.13 20.15 -7.37
C GLU A 153 3.10 19.66 -8.39
N THR A 154 2.90 18.34 -8.49
CA THR A 154 1.90 17.74 -9.40
C THR A 154 0.48 18.10 -8.96
N LEU A 155 0.20 18.11 -7.66
CA LEU A 155 -1.10 18.48 -7.10
C LEU A 155 -1.37 19.98 -7.26
N SER A 156 -0.34 20.81 -7.10
CA SER A 156 -0.43 22.26 -7.27
C SER A 156 -0.72 22.66 -8.71
N LYS A 157 -0.09 21.98 -9.68
CA LYS A 157 -0.41 22.14 -11.11
C LYS A 157 -1.85 21.78 -11.47
N LYS A 158 -2.52 20.97 -10.64
CA LYS A 158 -3.93 20.58 -10.79
C LYS A 158 -4.87 21.42 -9.94
N GLU A 159 -4.36 22.46 -9.29
CA GLU A 159 -5.10 23.34 -8.38
C GLU A 159 -5.74 22.63 -7.16
N LEU A 160 -5.29 21.41 -6.86
CA LEU A 160 -5.80 20.62 -5.73
C LEU A 160 -5.14 21.00 -4.40
N VAL A 161 -3.96 21.61 -4.46
CA VAL A 161 -3.19 22.07 -3.29
C VAL A 161 -2.52 23.40 -3.66
N LYS A 162 -2.44 24.34 -2.72
CA LYS A 162 -1.77 25.64 -2.87
C LYS A 162 -0.57 25.73 -1.93
N LYS A 163 0.39 26.57 -2.29
CA LYS A 163 1.55 26.90 -1.44
C LYS A 163 1.45 28.36 -1.02
N LYS A 164 1.60 28.63 0.27
CA LYS A 164 1.72 29.98 0.85
C LYS A 164 2.79 29.94 1.93
N GLY A 165 3.91 30.60 1.66
CA GLY A 165 5.13 30.52 2.46
C GLY A 165 5.75 29.11 2.42
N SER A 166 6.03 28.57 3.61
CA SER A 166 6.62 27.23 3.80
C SER A 166 5.60 26.10 3.94
N SER A 167 4.30 26.40 3.91
CA SER A 167 3.23 25.43 4.15
C SER A 167 2.41 25.17 2.88
N TRP A 168 1.75 24.02 2.85
CA TRP A 168 0.82 23.59 1.80
C TRP A 168 -0.61 23.55 2.35
N TYR A 169 -1.59 23.86 1.50
CA TYR A 169 -3.01 24.06 1.82
C TYR A 169 -3.86 23.32 0.80
#